data_AF-A0A956L8E6-F1
#
_entry.id   AF-A0A956L8E6-F1
#
_cell.length_a   1.000
_cell.length_b   1.000
_cell.length_c   1.000
_cell.angle_alpha   90.00
_cell.angle_beta   90.00
_cell.angle_gamma   90.00
#
_symmetry.space_group_name_H-M   'P 1'
#
loop_
_entity.id
_entity.type
_entity.pdbx_description
1 polymer ?
#
loop_
_entity_poly.entity_id
_entity_poly.type
_entity_poly.pdbx_seq_one_letter_code
_entity_poly.pdbx_strand_id
1 'polypeptide(L)'
;MPASRPTHRLCLLFVLSAPAIACDYDTSDPFAEELAEDRNADDPDRGVWINNGLINPDVTGIDPEEPLSGAGLPNDSVALTDAARRPVVQYLVECALDPTQTITKVVDGKEQDFHGMLGLATDWENGACDEDCQEWVSACLLARTNVSGETVDIGLKAAHSAI
;
A
#
# COMPACT_ATOMS: atom_id res chain seq x y z
N MET A 1 22.20 47.16 26.66
CA MET A 1 22.51 48.02 25.50
C MET A 1 23.97 47.75 25.13
N PRO A 2 24.22 47.00 24.05
CA PRO A 2 24.45 47.64 22.75
C PRO A 2 23.69 46.98 21.59
N ALA A 3 23.30 47.80 20.62
CA ALA A 3 22.58 47.43 19.42
C ALA A 3 23.54 46.90 18.34
N SER A 4 23.28 45.72 17.80
CA SER A 4 23.93 45.20 16.60
C SER A 4 23.06 45.51 15.38
N ARG A 5 23.62 46.22 14.40
CA ARG A 5 22.93 46.68 13.19
C ARG A 5 22.79 45.55 12.16
N PRO A 6 21.71 45.50 11.36
CA PRO A 6 21.62 44.56 10.25
C PRO A 6 22.51 45.03 9.09
N THR A 7 23.53 44.24 8.75
CA THR A 7 24.32 44.42 7.53
C THR A 7 23.55 43.84 6.35
N HIS A 8 22.92 44.72 5.56
CA HIS A 8 22.35 44.38 4.27
C HIS A 8 23.43 43.80 3.35
N ARG A 9 23.30 42.51 2.99
CA ARG A 9 24.10 41.91 1.92
C ARG A 9 23.55 42.36 0.57
N LEU A 10 24.33 43.22 -0.06
CA LEU A 10 24.19 43.68 -1.44
C LEU A 10 24.23 42.46 -2.39
N CYS A 11 23.12 42.21 -3.09
CA CYS A 11 23.05 41.18 -4.12
C CYS A 11 23.74 41.73 -5.39
N LEU A 12 25.01 41.37 -5.59
CA LEU A 12 25.73 41.67 -6.82
C LEU A 12 25.30 40.66 -7.90
N LEU A 13 24.50 41.15 -8.85
CA LEU A 13 24.18 40.46 -10.10
C LEU A 13 25.45 40.37 -10.97
N PHE A 14 26.12 39.22 -10.94
CA PHE A 14 27.09 38.85 -11.96
C PHE A 14 26.39 38.03 -13.05
N VAL A 15 26.29 38.62 -14.23
CA VAL A 15 25.91 37.97 -15.49
C VAL A 15 27.17 37.29 -16.02
N LEU A 16 27.17 35.96 -16.08
CA LEU A 16 27.87 35.04 -17.02
C LEU A 16 28.31 33.73 -16.35
N SER A 17 28.01 32.63 -17.05
CA SER A 17 28.24 31.22 -16.73
C SER A 17 27.40 30.68 -15.57
N ALA A 18 26.55 29.70 -15.85
CA ALA A 18 25.77 28.99 -14.85
C ALA A 18 26.72 28.10 -14.02
N PRO A 19 26.90 28.37 -12.71
CA PRO A 19 27.38 27.34 -11.82
C PRO A 19 26.17 26.50 -11.44
N ALA A 20 26.29 25.17 -11.55
CA ALA A 20 25.43 24.29 -10.80
C ALA A 20 25.48 24.76 -9.35
N ILE A 21 24.33 25.13 -8.80
CA ILE A 21 24.17 25.29 -7.36
C ILE A 21 24.32 23.86 -6.81
N ALA A 22 25.55 23.46 -6.51
CA ALA A 22 25.78 22.45 -5.51
C ALA A 22 25.43 23.13 -4.19
N CYS A 23 24.21 22.89 -3.70
CA CYS A 23 23.95 23.06 -2.28
C CYS A 23 24.95 22.14 -1.58
N ASP A 24 25.92 22.73 -0.89
CA ASP A 24 26.80 22.03 0.03
C ASP A 24 25.88 21.37 1.06
N TYR A 25 25.65 20.07 0.90
CA TYR A 25 24.85 19.28 1.82
C TYR A 25 25.75 19.00 3.02
N ASP A 26 25.41 19.59 4.16
CA ASP A 26 26.12 19.38 5.40
C ASP A 26 26.07 17.88 5.76
N THR A 27 27.18 17.19 5.54
CA THR A 27 27.34 15.76 5.86
C THR A 27 27.49 15.52 7.37
N SER A 28 27.33 16.55 8.20
CA SER A 28 27.23 16.41 9.65
C SER A 28 25.78 16.35 10.15
N ASP A 29 24.79 16.26 9.25
CA ASP A 29 23.39 16.01 9.59
C ASP A 29 23.22 14.60 10.20
N PRO A 30 22.95 14.48 11.51
CA PRO A 30 22.71 13.19 12.15
C PRO A 30 21.42 12.49 11.66
N PHE A 31 20.59 13.14 10.84
CA PHE A 31 19.40 12.55 10.22
C PHE A 31 19.68 11.86 8.87
N ALA A 32 20.84 12.09 8.23
CA ALA A 32 21.17 11.46 6.96
C ALA A 32 21.62 9.99 7.12
N GLU A 33 22.18 9.64 8.28
CA GLU A 33 22.61 8.26 8.58
C GLU A 33 21.44 7.37 9.03
N GLU A 34 20.35 7.95 9.56
CA GLU A 34 19.17 7.19 10.02
C GLU A 34 18.32 6.62 8.86
N LEU A 35 18.40 7.19 7.66
CA LEU A 35 17.67 6.69 6.48
C LEU A 35 18.38 5.53 5.76
N ALA A 36 19.64 5.24 6.09
CA ALA A 36 20.43 4.21 5.41
C ALA A 36 20.36 2.82 6.06
N GLU A 37 19.81 2.71 7.27
CA GLU A 37 19.85 1.49 8.09
C GLU A 37 18.45 0.97 8.48
N ASP A 38 17.42 1.14 7.63
CA ASP A 38 16.04 0.71 7.94
C ASP A 38 15.49 -0.31 6.93
N ARG A 39 16.23 -1.40 6.71
CA ARG A 39 15.77 -2.57 5.91
C ARG A 39 15.36 -3.78 6.76
N ASN A 40 15.16 -3.60 8.07
CA ASN A 40 14.67 -4.68 8.94
C ASN A 40 13.17 -4.49 9.22
N ALA A 41 12.36 -5.28 8.54
CA ALA A 41 10.92 -5.16 8.42
C ALA A 41 10.09 -5.62 9.66
N ASP A 42 10.69 -5.72 10.84
CA ASP A 42 10.07 -6.36 12.02
C ASP A 42 9.91 -5.43 13.25
N ASP A 43 9.78 -4.11 13.05
CA ASP A 43 9.40 -3.18 14.13
C ASP A 43 7.90 -2.82 14.02
N PRO A 44 7.04 -3.22 14.98
CA PRO A 44 5.61 -2.89 14.97
C PRO A 44 5.30 -1.40 15.14
N ASP A 45 6.28 -0.57 15.55
CA ASP A 45 6.14 0.87 15.77
C ASP A 45 6.75 1.72 14.64
N ARG A 46 7.32 1.10 13.59
CA ARG A 46 7.86 1.80 12.40
C ARG A 46 7.18 1.32 11.12
N GLY A 47 6.97 2.25 10.19
CA GLY A 47 6.24 1.99 8.95
C GLY A 47 6.88 0.86 8.13
N VAL A 48 6.14 -0.22 7.91
CA VAL A 48 6.57 -1.36 7.10
C VAL A 48 6.64 -0.95 5.63
N TRP A 49 7.75 -1.26 4.95
CA TRP A 49 7.85 -1.14 3.50
C TRP A 49 6.99 -2.21 2.83
N ILE A 50 5.71 -1.89 2.63
CA ILE A 50 4.68 -2.78 2.06
C ILE A 50 4.64 -2.68 0.53
N ASN A 51 5.74 -2.99 -0.17
CA ASN A 51 5.89 -3.03 -1.64
C ASN A 51 4.59 -2.80 -2.46
N ASN A 52 3.89 -3.85 -2.91
CA ASN A 52 2.47 -3.78 -3.29
C ASN A 52 1.54 -4.26 -2.16
N GLY A 53 2.07 -4.64 -1.00
CA GLY A 53 1.30 -5.13 0.14
C GLY A 53 0.67 -6.53 -0.04
N LEU A 54 0.91 -7.24 -1.15
CA LEU A 54 0.41 -8.61 -1.41
C LEU A 54 1.55 -9.65 -1.58
N ILE A 55 2.78 -9.22 -1.84
CA ILE A 55 3.91 -10.10 -2.20
C ILE A 55 4.42 -11.03 -1.08
N ASN A 56 4.08 -10.77 0.19
CA ASN A 56 4.57 -11.57 1.32
C ASN A 56 3.41 -12.26 2.06
N PRO A 57 3.10 -13.53 1.73
CA PRO A 57 1.98 -14.26 2.34
C PRO A 57 2.17 -14.49 3.84
N ASP A 58 3.41 -14.51 4.36
CA ASP A 58 3.67 -14.68 5.79
C ASP A 58 3.21 -13.48 6.62
N VAL A 59 3.12 -12.30 6.00
CA VAL A 59 2.67 -11.06 6.65
C VAL A 59 1.17 -10.83 6.43
N THR A 60 0.72 -11.04 5.18
CA THR A 60 -0.63 -10.70 4.74
C THR A 60 -1.64 -11.80 5.05
N GLY A 61 -1.22 -13.08 5.06
CA GLY A 61 -2.11 -14.24 5.03
C GLY A 61 -2.81 -14.43 3.68
N ILE A 62 -2.29 -13.83 2.62
CA ILE A 62 -2.80 -13.89 1.24
C ILE A 62 -1.66 -14.27 0.32
N ASP A 63 -1.83 -15.32 -0.48
CA ASP A 63 -0.84 -15.80 -1.44
C ASP A 63 -1.32 -15.50 -2.87
N PRO A 64 -0.68 -14.58 -3.61
CA PRO A 64 -1.07 -14.26 -4.97
C PRO A 64 -0.69 -15.34 -5.99
N GLU A 65 0.18 -16.29 -5.65
CA GLU A 65 0.54 -17.39 -6.56
C GLU A 65 -0.55 -18.48 -6.62
N GLU A 66 -1.55 -18.39 -5.73
CA GLU A 66 -2.61 -19.37 -5.57
C GLU A 66 -4.02 -18.75 -5.72
N PRO A 67 -5.05 -19.55 -6.04
CA PRO A 67 -6.42 -19.06 -6.20
C PRO A 67 -7.01 -18.47 -4.92
N LEU A 68 -7.69 -17.32 -5.01
CA LEU A 68 -8.42 -16.71 -3.90
C LEU A 68 -9.49 -17.64 -3.32
N SER A 69 -10.17 -18.44 -4.14
CA SER A 69 -11.14 -19.44 -3.67
C SER A 69 -10.47 -20.59 -2.89
N GLY A 70 -9.17 -20.83 -3.11
CA GLY A 70 -8.39 -21.92 -2.54
C GLY A 70 -7.26 -21.43 -1.62
N ALA A 71 -6.04 -21.87 -1.92
CA ALA A 71 -4.85 -21.66 -1.09
C ALA A 71 -4.34 -20.21 -1.07
N GLY A 72 -4.80 -19.35 -1.99
CA GLY A 72 -4.49 -17.92 -1.98
C GLY A 72 -5.12 -17.16 -0.81
N LEU A 73 -6.17 -17.74 -0.20
CA LEU A 73 -6.76 -17.26 1.04
C LEU A 73 -7.22 -18.44 1.90
N PRO A 74 -6.30 -19.12 2.61
CA PRO A 74 -6.64 -20.27 3.45
C PRO A 74 -7.61 -19.90 4.57
N ASN A 75 -8.49 -20.82 4.98
CA ASN A 75 -9.49 -20.57 6.04
C ASN A 75 -8.87 -20.23 7.41
N ASP A 76 -7.63 -20.67 7.65
CA ASP A 76 -6.85 -20.42 8.85
C ASP A 76 -5.87 -19.25 8.70
N SER A 77 -5.94 -18.49 7.60
CA SER A 77 -5.05 -17.35 7.38
C SER A 77 -5.25 -16.26 8.44
N VAL A 78 -4.18 -15.52 8.74
CA VAL A 78 -4.25 -14.37 9.65
C VAL A 78 -5.20 -13.29 9.12
N ALA A 79 -5.39 -13.20 7.79
CA ALA A 79 -6.32 -12.26 7.15
C ALA A 79 -7.78 -12.53 7.55
N LEU A 80 -8.16 -13.80 7.73
CA LEU A 80 -9.51 -14.22 8.11
C LEU A 80 -9.70 -14.38 9.62
N THR A 81 -8.71 -14.91 10.31
CA THR A 81 -8.80 -15.23 11.75
C THR A 81 -8.66 -14.00 12.65
N ASP A 82 -7.97 -12.94 12.19
CA ASP A 82 -7.93 -11.66 12.88
C ASP A 82 -9.14 -10.79 12.49
N ALA A 83 -10.00 -10.53 13.47
CA ALA A 83 -11.18 -9.70 13.30
C ALA A 83 -10.89 -8.29 12.77
N ALA A 84 -9.73 -7.72 13.10
CA ALA A 84 -9.33 -6.39 12.64
C ALA A 84 -8.92 -6.38 11.15
N ARG A 85 -8.54 -7.53 10.58
CA ARG A 85 -8.07 -7.65 9.19
C ARG A 85 -9.18 -8.06 8.21
N ARG A 86 -10.27 -8.67 8.70
CA ARG A 86 -11.39 -9.11 7.85
C ARG A 86 -11.99 -8.04 6.93
N PRO A 87 -12.13 -6.76 7.32
CA PRO A 87 -12.57 -5.72 6.39
C PRO A 87 -11.64 -5.56 5.18
N VAL A 88 -10.33 -5.76 5.36
CA VAL A 88 -9.36 -5.73 4.26
C VAL A 88 -9.58 -6.88 3.30
N VAL A 89 -9.93 -8.08 3.80
CA VAL A 89 -10.30 -9.23 2.94
C VAL A 89 -11.56 -8.93 2.13
N GLN A 90 -12.56 -8.29 2.73
CA GLN A 90 -13.73 -7.86 2.00
C GLN A 90 -13.36 -6.89 0.86
N TYR A 91 -12.52 -5.90 1.14
CA TYR A 91 -12.05 -4.97 0.09
C TYR A 91 -11.21 -5.68 -0.98
N LEU A 92 -10.39 -6.66 -0.61
CA LEU A 92 -9.60 -7.46 -1.56
C LEU A 92 -10.51 -8.15 -2.58
N VAL A 93 -11.52 -8.87 -2.08
CA VAL A 93 -12.46 -9.61 -2.94
C VAL A 93 -13.29 -8.65 -3.79
N GLU A 94 -13.77 -7.56 -3.21
CA GLU A 94 -14.52 -6.54 -3.95
C GLU A 94 -13.67 -5.83 -5.03
N CYS A 95 -12.38 -5.60 -4.78
CA CYS A 95 -11.46 -5.04 -5.77
C CYS A 95 -11.12 -6.04 -6.88
N ALA A 96 -10.79 -7.28 -6.51
CA ALA A 96 -10.31 -8.28 -7.45
C ALA A 96 -11.43 -8.85 -8.32
N LEU A 97 -12.54 -9.27 -7.69
CA LEU A 97 -13.58 -10.02 -8.36
C LEU A 97 -14.72 -9.11 -8.83
N ASP A 98 -15.44 -9.53 -9.87
CA ASP A 98 -16.59 -8.81 -10.39
C ASP A 98 -17.89 -9.17 -9.63
N PRO A 99 -19.01 -8.43 -9.84
CA PRO A 99 -20.26 -8.67 -9.11
C PRO A 99 -20.93 -10.03 -9.33
N THR A 100 -20.46 -10.82 -10.31
CA THR A 100 -20.96 -12.18 -10.59
C THR A 100 -20.18 -13.27 -9.87
N GLN A 101 -19.03 -12.92 -9.29
CA GLN A 101 -18.13 -13.84 -8.59
C GLN A 101 -18.32 -13.75 -7.08
N THR A 102 -18.22 -14.88 -6.39
CA THR A 102 -18.32 -14.97 -4.93
C THR A 102 -17.44 -16.11 -4.43
N ILE A 103 -16.62 -15.84 -3.43
CA ILE A 103 -15.84 -16.88 -2.74
C ILE A 103 -16.43 -17.13 -1.35
N THR A 104 -16.51 -18.41 -0.97
CA THR A 104 -16.96 -18.83 0.36
C THR A 104 -15.74 -19.27 1.18
N LYS A 105 -15.59 -18.73 2.38
CA LYS A 105 -14.54 -19.10 3.33
C LYS A 105 -15.13 -19.48 4.68
N VAL A 106 -14.39 -20.28 5.44
CA VAL A 106 -14.77 -20.63 6.82
C VAL A 106 -14.06 -19.67 7.77
N VAL A 107 -14.83 -18.81 8.43
CA VAL A 107 -14.36 -17.82 9.41
C VAL A 107 -14.99 -18.17 10.76
N ASP A 108 -14.17 -18.37 11.79
CA ASP A 108 -14.64 -18.72 13.14
C ASP A 108 -15.61 -19.93 13.16
N GLY A 109 -15.36 -20.90 12.28
CA GLY A 109 -16.16 -22.13 12.14
C GLY A 109 -17.47 -21.98 11.38
N LYS A 110 -17.71 -20.84 10.71
CA LYS A 110 -18.91 -20.56 9.91
C LYS A 110 -18.53 -20.22 8.47
N GLU A 111 -19.34 -20.67 7.53
CA GLU A 111 -19.22 -20.21 6.14
C GLU A 111 -19.60 -18.73 6.05
N GLN A 112 -18.76 -17.97 5.36
CA GLN A 112 -18.94 -16.57 5.06
C GLN A 112 -18.64 -16.33 3.59
N ASP A 113 -19.58 -15.69 2.92
CA ASP A 113 -19.46 -15.32 1.51
C ASP A 113 -18.83 -13.93 1.39
N PHE A 114 -17.92 -13.80 0.42
CA PHE A 114 -17.31 -12.54 0.01
C PHE A 114 -17.64 -12.33 -1.47
N HIS A 115 -18.32 -11.23 -1.76
CA HIS A 115 -18.82 -10.90 -3.10
C HIS A 115 -17.88 -9.93 -3.81
N GLY A 116 -17.65 -10.13 -5.10
CA GLY A 116 -16.90 -9.18 -5.93
C GLY A 116 -17.68 -7.88 -6.19
N MET A 117 -16.98 -6.87 -6.71
CA MET A 117 -17.57 -5.56 -7.04
C MET A 117 -16.97 -4.91 -8.28
N LEU A 118 -15.64 -4.76 -8.36
CA LEU A 118 -14.96 -4.04 -9.44
C LEU A 118 -14.51 -4.94 -10.57
N GLY A 119 -13.94 -6.12 -10.27
CA GLY A 119 -13.43 -7.03 -11.30
C GLY A 119 -12.07 -6.60 -11.89
N LEU A 120 -11.14 -6.14 -11.07
CA LEU A 120 -9.78 -5.79 -11.52
C LEU A 120 -8.90 -7.02 -11.82
N ALA A 121 -9.28 -8.18 -11.32
CA ALA A 121 -8.50 -9.41 -11.32
C ALA A 121 -9.40 -10.65 -11.25
N THR A 122 -10.38 -10.74 -12.16
CA THR A 122 -11.41 -11.79 -12.12
C THR A 122 -10.82 -13.20 -12.17
N ASP A 123 -9.70 -13.37 -12.87
CA ASP A 123 -9.02 -14.67 -13.00
C ASP A 123 -8.42 -15.18 -11.67
N TRP A 124 -8.15 -14.28 -10.70
CA TRP A 124 -7.59 -14.64 -9.40
C TRP A 124 -8.55 -15.46 -8.52
N GLU A 125 -9.85 -15.51 -8.84
CA GLU A 125 -10.78 -16.41 -8.14
C GLU A 125 -10.28 -17.86 -8.17
N ASN A 126 -9.80 -18.30 -9.35
CA ASN A 126 -9.50 -19.70 -9.65
C ASN A 126 -8.06 -19.94 -10.14
N GLY A 127 -7.26 -18.88 -10.30
CA GLY A 127 -5.86 -18.94 -10.75
C GLY A 127 -4.95 -18.03 -9.92
N ALA A 128 -3.69 -17.93 -10.33
CA ALA A 128 -2.73 -17.00 -9.74
C ALA A 128 -3.01 -15.55 -10.19
N CYS A 129 -2.55 -14.61 -9.38
CA CYS A 129 -2.52 -13.18 -9.65
C CYS A 129 -1.08 -12.76 -10.00
N ASP A 130 -0.85 -12.47 -11.27
CA ASP A 130 0.42 -11.97 -11.75
C ASP A 130 0.71 -10.53 -11.28
N GLU A 131 1.84 -9.97 -11.69
CA GLU A 131 2.28 -8.64 -11.27
C GLU A 131 1.25 -7.55 -11.63
N ASP A 132 0.73 -7.56 -12.86
CA ASP A 132 -0.28 -6.59 -13.32
C ASP A 132 -1.56 -6.69 -12.47
N CYS A 133 -2.03 -7.91 -12.21
CA CYS A 133 -3.16 -8.18 -11.32
C CYS A 133 -2.92 -7.61 -9.91
N GLN A 134 -1.75 -7.89 -9.33
CA GLN A 134 -1.40 -7.43 -7.99
C GLN A 134 -1.33 -5.91 -7.92
N GLU A 135 -0.73 -5.24 -8.90
CA GLU A 135 -0.64 -3.80 -8.96
C GLU A 135 -2.02 -3.13 -8.93
N TRP A 136 -2.96 -3.61 -9.75
CA TRP A 136 -4.32 -3.07 -9.79
C TRP A 136 -5.09 -3.29 -8.49
N VAL A 137 -5.03 -4.51 -7.95
CA VAL A 137 -5.75 -4.83 -6.71
C VAL A 137 -5.16 -4.05 -5.54
N SER A 138 -3.84 -3.94 -5.43
CA SER A 138 -3.16 -3.15 -4.40
C SER A 138 -3.49 -1.67 -4.49
N ALA A 139 -3.56 -1.10 -5.69
CA ALA A 139 -3.98 0.29 -5.87
C ALA A 139 -5.42 0.52 -5.38
N CYS A 140 -6.33 -0.41 -5.68
CA CYS A 140 -7.70 -0.36 -5.17
C CYS A 140 -7.78 -0.49 -3.65
N LEU A 141 -7.04 -1.43 -3.05
CA LEU A 141 -6.97 -1.60 -1.60
C LEU A 141 -6.48 -0.33 -0.90
N LEU A 142 -5.41 0.28 -1.41
CA LEU A 142 -4.88 1.54 -0.88
C LEU A 142 -5.90 2.68 -0.99
N ALA A 143 -6.70 2.72 -2.06
CA ALA A 143 -7.74 3.73 -2.21
C ALA A 143 -8.92 3.54 -1.23
N ARG A 144 -9.17 2.31 -0.78
CA ARG A 144 -10.33 1.96 0.06
C ARG A 144 -10.02 1.89 1.55
N THR A 145 -8.79 1.55 1.91
CA THR A 145 -8.38 1.51 3.31
C THR A 145 -8.23 2.92 3.87
N ASN A 146 -8.65 3.09 5.12
CA ASN A 146 -8.53 4.34 5.85
C ASN A 146 -8.33 4.05 7.34
N VAL A 147 -7.74 5.00 8.07
CA VAL A 147 -7.35 4.81 9.48
C VAL A 147 -8.52 4.55 10.42
N SER A 148 -9.72 5.05 10.10
CA SER A 148 -10.92 4.82 10.92
C SER A 148 -11.58 3.47 10.64
N GLY A 149 -11.20 2.78 9.55
CA GLY A 149 -11.83 1.53 9.13
C GLY A 149 -13.28 1.71 8.67
N GLU A 150 -13.72 2.94 8.40
CA GLU A 150 -15.09 3.24 8.02
C GLU A 150 -15.32 3.08 6.52
N THR A 151 -16.49 2.58 6.12
CA THR A 151 -16.89 2.60 4.72
C THR A 151 -17.38 3.99 4.34
N VAL A 152 -16.73 4.59 3.35
CA VAL A 152 -17.06 5.92 2.83
C VAL A 152 -17.16 5.88 1.31
N ASP A 153 -17.93 6.80 0.74
CA ASP A 153 -18.02 6.94 -0.71
C ASP A 153 -16.73 7.53 -1.27
N ILE A 154 -16.13 6.82 -2.23
CA ILE A 154 -14.94 7.27 -2.96
C ILE A 154 -15.21 7.26 -4.46
N GLY A 155 -14.57 8.19 -5.19
CA GLY A 155 -14.52 8.16 -6.64
C GLY A 155 -13.25 7.45 -7.11
N LEU A 156 -13.39 6.44 -7.97
CA LEU A 156 -12.26 5.76 -8.59
C LEU A 156 -12.09 6.24 -10.03
N LYS A 157 -10.84 6.32 -10.47
CA LYS A 157 -10.48 6.61 -11.87
C LYS A 157 -9.23 5.82 -12.21
N ALA A 158 -9.29 5.04 -13.28
CA ALA A 158 -8.17 4.25 -13.77
C ALA A 158 -8.16 4.20 -15.30
N ALA A 159 -7.10 3.59 -15.86
CA ALA A 159 -7.07 3.16 -17.25
C ALA A 159 -7.55 1.71 -17.42
N HIS A 160 -7.79 1.00 -16.31
CA HIS A 160 -8.30 -0.36 -16.30
C HIS A 160 -9.74 -0.39 -16.81
N SER A 161 -10.07 -1.34 -17.69
CA SER A 161 -11.38 -1.37 -18.37
C SER A 161 -12.60 -1.51 -17.45
N ALA A 162 -12.37 -1.94 -16.21
CA ALA A 162 -13.42 -2.08 -15.19
C ALA A 162 -13.81 -0.77 -14.47
N ILE A 163 -13.07 0.33 -14.67
CA ILE A 163 -13.28 1.65 -14.02
C ILE A 163 -13.31 2.74 -15.10
#